data_AF-A0A8T6TT96-F1
#
_entry.id   AF-A0A8T6TT96-F1
#
_cell.length_a   1.000
_cell.length_b   1.000
_cell.length_c   1.000
_cell.angle_alpha   90.00
_cell.angle_beta   90.00
_cell.angle_gamma   90.00
#
_symmetry.space_group_name_H-M   'P 1'
#
loop_
_entity.id
_entity.type
_entity.pdbx_description
1 polymer ?
#
loop_
_entity_poly.entity_id
_entity_poly.type
_entity_poly.pdbx_seq_one_letter_code
_entity_poly.pdbx_strand_id
1 'polypeptide(L)'
;MDIKLEALEPVLRGEIPLRAHAHRADDVATAVRIAEEFGVEMSWEHATEGHRIAEWIAEKGVPAVWGPSLMARPKWEMRELRFSTPKA
;
A
#
# COMPACT_ATOMS: atom_id res chain seq x y z
N MET A 1 -28.19 5.41 -6.58
CA MET A 1 -26.92 4.95 -7.14
C MET A 1 -26.02 6.16 -7.27
N ASP A 2 -25.30 6.52 -6.21
CA ASP A 2 -24.20 7.49 -6.30
C ASP A 2 -22.92 6.69 -6.46
N ILE A 3 -22.50 6.55 -7.72
CA ILE A 3 -21.37 5.71 -8.12
C ILE A 3 -20.08 6.07 -7.38
N LYS A 4 -19.91 7.33 -6.94
CA LYS A 4 -18.73 7.74 -6.18
C LYS A 4 -18.71 7.20 -4.75
N LEU A 5 -19.88 7.12 -4.12
CA LEU A 5 -20.02 6.65 -2.74
C LEU A 5 -20.07 5.12 -2.66
N GLU A 6 -20.59 4.48 -3.70
CA GLU A 6 -20.78 3.02 -3.75
C GLU A 6 -19.52 2.26 -4.20
N ALA A 7 -18.49 2.94 -4.71
CA ALA A 7 -17.26 2.30 -5.19
C ALA A 7 -16.47 1.51 -4.12
N LEU A 8 -16.61 1.89 -2.84
CA LEU A 8 -15.99 1.19 -1.71
C LEU A 8 -16.90 0.14 -1.08
N GLU A 9 -18.16 0.04 -1.49
CA GLU A 9 -19.09 -0.93 -0.91
C GLU A 9 -18.58 -2.38 -1.01
N PRO A 10 -18.03 -2.85 -2.15
CA PRO A 10 -17.47 -4.21 -2.23
C PRO A 10 -16.27 -4.42 -1.31
N VAL A 11 -15.48 -3.37 -1.04
CA VAL A 11 -14.35 -3.42 -0.10
C VAL A 11 -14.84 -3.55 1.34
N LEU A 12 -15.80 -2.71 1.72
CA LEU A 12 -16.40 -2.72 3.06
C LEU A 12 -17.18 -4.01 3.35
N ARG A 13 -17.71 -4.66 2.30
CA ARG A 13 -18.35 -5.99 2.38
C ARG A 13 -17.34 -7.15 2.39
N GLY A 14 -16.05 -6.88 2.17
CA GLY A 14 -15.00 -7.90 2.09
C GLY A 14 -15.04 -8.76 0.82
N GLU A 15 -15.72 -8.29 -0.23
CA GLU A 15 -15.82 -9.00 -1.52
C GLU A 15 -14.54 -8.85 -2.35
N ILE A 16 -13.83 -7.72 -2.20
CA ILE A 16 -12.54 -7.43 -2.82
C ILE A 16 -11.62 -6.68 -1.84
N PRO A 17 -10.28 -6.80 -1.96
CA PRO A 17 -9.35 -6.09 -1.09
C PRO A 17 -9.21 -4.60 -1.48
N LEU A 18 -8.87 -3.76 -0.50
CA LEU A 18 -8.45 -2.38 -0.72
C LEU A 18 -7.04 -2.35 -1.34
N ARG A 19 -6.91 -1.76 -2.53
CA ARG A 19 -5.59 -1.51 -3.14
C ARG A 19 -5.08 -0.12 -2.79
N ALA A 20 -4.16 -0.03 -1.82
CA ALA A 20 -3.67 1.25 -1.30
C ALA A 20 -2.41 1.73 -2.06
N HIS A 21 -2.56 2.81 -2.80
CA HIS A 21 -1.44 3.54 -3.43
C HIS A 21 -0.65 4.32 -2.37
N ALA A 22 0.56 3.87 -2.05
CA ALA A 22 1.43 4.57 -1.11
C ALA A 22 2.91 4.37 -1.43
N HIS A 23 3.72 5.43 -1.34
CA HIS A 23 5.16 5.32 -1.55
C HIS A 23 5.92 5.23 -0.23
N ARG A 24 5.56 6.07 0.74
CA ARG A 24 6.29 6.18 2.01
C ARG A 24 5.81 5.19 3.04
N ALA A 25 6.68 4.89 3.99
CA ALA A 25 6.39 3.96 5.08
C ALA A 25 5.25 4.47 6.00
N ASP A 26 5.18 5.78 6.24
CA ASP A 26 4.15 6.39 7.09
C ASP A 26 2.78 6.47 6.41
N ASP A 27 2.76 6.66 5.08
CA ASP A 27 1.52 6.62 4.29
C ASP A 27 0.86 5.24 4.38
N VAL A 28 1.63 4.17 4.13
CA VAL A 28 1.08 2.81 4.23
C VAL A 28 0.74 2.43 5.67
N ALA A 29 1.52 2.86 6.67
CA ALA A 29 1.17 2.61 8.07
C ALA A 29 -0.18 3.25 8.45
N THR A 30 -0.54 4.37 7.82
CA THR A 30 -1.87 4.96 7.96
C THR A 30 -2.94 4.13 7.26
N ALA A 31 -2.68 3.67 6.04
CA ALA A 31 -3.61 2.78 5.32
C ALA A 31 -3.87 1.45 6.07
N VAL A 32 -2.84 0.85 6.66
CA VAL A 32 -2.97 -0.37 7.49
C VAL A 32 -3.86 -0.11 8.70
N ARG A 33 -3.67 1.01 9.42
CA ARG A 33 -4.53 1.36 10.56
C ARG A 33 -6.00 1.52 10.16
N ILE A 34 -6.26 2.14 9.01
CA ILE A 34 -7.61 2.27 8.46
C ILE A 34 -8.17 0.89 8.09
N ALA A 35 -7.38 0.04 7.42
CA ALA A 35 -7.82 -1.29 7.06
C ALA A 35 -8.17 -2.14 8.30
N GLU A 36 -7.36 -2.06 9.36
CA GLU A 36 -7.63 -2.69 10.66
C GLU A 36 -8.89 -2.12 11.34
N GLU A 37 -9.08 -0.80 11.31
CA GLU A 37 -10.25 -0.13 11.89
C GLU A 37 -11.57 -0.58 11.25
N PHE A 38 -11.57 -0.73 9.93
CA PHE A 38 -12.76 -1.15 9.17
C PHE A 38 -12.84 -2.67 8.95
N GLY A 39 -11.84 -3.43 9.39
CA GLY A 39 -11.79 -4.88 9.23
C GLY A 39 -11.74 -5.33 7.77
N VAL A 40 -11.06 -4.59 6.90
CA VAL A 40 -10.94 -4.88 5.46
C VAL A 40 -9.55 -5.41 5.11
N GLU A 41 -9.48 -6.33 4.16
CA GLU A 41 -8.21 -6.77 3.57
C GLU A 41 -7.62 -5.67 2.66
N MET A 42 -6.29 -5.61 2.56
CA MET A 42 -5.63 -4.62 1.72
C MET A 42 -4.34 -5.13 1.05
N SER A 43 -3.92 -4.46 -0.02
CA SER A 43 -2.57 -4.56 -0.59
C SER A 43 -1.89 -3.19 -0.61
N TRP A 44 -0.57 -3.19 -0.39
CA TRP A 44 0.27 -2.02 -0.53
C TRP A 44 0.85 -1.93 -1.94
N GLU A 45 0.41 -0.93 -2.70
CA GLU A 45 0.91 -0.68 -4.05
C GLU A 45 2.12 0.26 -4.03
N HIS A 46 3.11 -0.03 -4.88
CA HIS A 46 4.40 0.64 -5.07
C HIS A 46 5.50 0.26 -4.09
N ALA A 47 5.20 0.15 -2.80
CA ALA A 47 6.14 -0.30 -1.78
C ALA A 47 7.53 0.35 -1.84
N THR A 48 7.60 1.64 -2.17
CA THR A 48 8.87 2.33 -2.48
C THR A 48 9.81 2.38 -1.28
N GLU A 49 9.27 2.70 -0.10
CA GLU A 49 10.00 2.66 1.17
C GLU A 49 9.86 1.31 1.91
N GLY A 50 9.47 0.23 1.22
CA GLY A 50 9.24 -1.10 1.83
C GLY A 50 10.41 -1.61 2.67
N HIS A 51 11.64 -1.37 2.22
CA HIS A 51 12.87 -1.71 2.93
C HIS A 51 13.00 -1.11 4.35
N ARG A 52 12.20 -0.09 4.71
CA ARG A 52 12.23 0.52 6.05
C ARG A 52 11.32 -0.17 7.06
N ILE A 53 10.30 -0.89 6.59
CA ILE A 53 9.22 -1.45 7.41
C ILE A 53 8.85 -2.88 7.00
N ALA A 54 9.76 -3.60 6.34
CA ALA A 54 9.49 -4.92 5.77
C ALA A 54 9.03 -5.92 6.83
N GLU A 55 9.73 -6.00 7.96
CA GLU A 55 9.36 -6.87 9.09
C GLU A 55 7.98 -6.50 9.65
N TRP A 56 7.73 -5.21 9.90
CA TRP A 56 6.45 -4.72 10.41
C TRP A 56 5.28 -5.02 9.46
N ILE A 57 5.46 -4.82 8.15
CA ILE A 57 4.45 -5.16 7.14
C ILE A 57 4.20 -6.67 7.07
N ALA A 58 5.25 -7.48 7.19
CA ALA A 58 5.14 -8.94 7.22
C ALA A 58 4.38 -9.43 8.46
N GLU A 59 4.65 -8.85 9.63
CA GLU A 59 3.90 -9.13 10.88
C GLU A 59 2.42 -8.78 10.76
N LYS A 60 2.10 -7.70 10.03
CA LYS A 60 0.72 -7.30 9.72
C LYS A 60 0.03 -8.17 8.67
N GLY A 61 0.77 -9.05 7.99
CA GLY A 61 0.24 -9.91 6.94
C GLY A 61 -0.22 -9.13 5.69
N VAL A 62 0.29 -7.91 5.47
CA VAL A 62 -0.15 -7.06 4.36
C VAL A 62 0.70 -7.36 3.11
N PRO A 63 0.10 -7.82 2.00
CA PRO A 63 0.84 -8.04 0.76
C PRO A 63 1.31 -6.71 0.16
N ALA A 64 2.54 -6.69 -0.35
CA ALA A 64 3.16 -5.51 -0.96
C ALA A 64 3.53 -5.77 -2.43
N VAL A 65 3.07 -4.91 -3.33
CA VAL A 65 3.38 -4.93 -4.77
C VAL A 65 4.41 -3.87 -5.07
N TRP A 66 5.67 -4.28 -5.23
CA TRP A 66 6.78 -3.37 -5.50
C TRP A 66 6.90 -2.99 -6.98
N GLY A 67 7.12 -1.70 -7.23
CA GLY A 67 7.37 -1.12 -8.56
C GLY A 67 6.33 -0.08 -9.00
N PRO A 68 6.46 0.52 -10.19
CA PRO A 68 7.53 0.35 -11.17
C PRO A 68 8.87 0.96 -10.72
N SER A 69 9.97 0.27 -11.03
CA SER A 69 11.32 0.65 -10.56
C SER A 69 12.25 1.13 -11.66
N LEU A 70 11.93 0.81 -12.92
CA LEU A 70 12.63 1.31 -14.10
C LEU A 70 11.96 2.60 -14.59
N MET A 71 12.03 3.66 -13.79
CA MET A 71 11.54 4.98 -14.15
C MET A 71 12.31 6.08 -13.42
N ALA A 72 12.14 7.32 -13.89
CA ALA A 72 12.57 8.50 -13.14
C ALA A 72 11.82 8.58 -11.80
N ARG A 73 12.32 9.42 -10.87
CA ARG A 73 11.66 9.71 -9.59
C ARG A 73 10.97 11.09 -9.69
N PRO A 74 9.76 11.18 -10.29
CA PRO A 74 9.11 12.47 -10.53
C PRO A 74 8.55 13.12 -9.26
N LYS A 75 8.24 12.33 -8.22
CA LYS A 75 7.64 12.80 -6.97
C LYS A 75 8.63 12.67 -5.81
N TRP A 76 8.53 13.54 -4.82
CA TRP A 76 9.41 13.53 -3.65
C TRP A 76 9.31 12.22 -2.86
N GLU A 77 8.11 11.67 -2.76
CA GLU A 77 7.80 10.40 -2.10
C GLU A 77 8.50 9.20 -2.78
N MET A 78 8.90 9.34 -4.04
CA MET A 78 9.63 8.33 -4.80
C MET A 78 11.14 8.39 -4.60
N ARG A 79 11.65 9.28 -3.72
CA ARG A 79 13.10 9.50 -3.51
C ARG A 79 13.87 8.23 -3.13
N GLU A 80 13.21 7.22 -2.56
CA GLU A 80 13.82 5.93 -2.20
C GLU A 80 13.62 4.81 -3.23
N LEU A 81 13.12 5.11 -4.44
CA LEU A 81 12.89 4.11 -5.48
C LEU A 81 14.21 3.52 -5.98
N ARG A 82 14.58 2.33 -5.51
CA ARG A 82 15.84 1.65 -5.84
C ARG A 82 15.57 0.19 -6.16
N PHE A 83 16.32 -0.40 -7.10
CA PHE A 83 16.27 -1.85 -7.38
C PHE A 83 16.65 -2.74 -6.19
N SER A 84 17.25 -2.16 -5.14
CA SER A 84 17.58 -2.86 -3.91
C SER A 84 16.42 -2.98 -2.92
N THR A 85 15.32 -2.22 -3.09
CA THR A 85 14.17 -2.24 -2.17
C THR A 85 13.57 -3.63 -1.91
N PRO A 86 13.34 -4.51 -2.91
CA PRO A 86 12.74 -5.83 -2.69
C PRO A 86 13.74 -6.88 -2.19
N LYS A 87 15.02 -6.52 -1.97
CA LYS A 87 16.06 -7.43 -1.47
C LYS A 87 16.14 -7.46 0.06
N ALA A 88 15.26 -6.72 0.74
CA ALA A 88 15.17 -6.70 2.20
C ALA A 88 14.59 -8.02 2.72
#